data_AF-A0A816E181-F1
#
_entry.id   AF-A0A816E181-F1
#
_cell.length_a   1.000
_cell.length_b   1.000
_cell.length_c   1.000
_cell.angle_alpha   90.00
_cell.angle_beta   90.00
_cell.angle_gamma   90.00
#
_symmetry.space_group_name_H-M   'P 1'
#
loop_
_entity.id
_entity.type
_entity.pdbx_description
1 polymer ?
#
loop_
_entity_poly.entity_id
_entity_poly.type
_entity_poly.pdbx_seq_one_letter_code
_entity_poly.pdbx_strand_id
1 'polypeptide(L)'
;MENRQDSRNLFSGGKISWIYNWSPYKTNVSGMEFVPMLWSTNKGHDGNKFLAEAKGAKVLLGLNEPKRADQASMDPALAARAWKQYIEPLRAQGARLGSPAIASSDEGLNWMQ
;
A
#
# COMPACT_ATOMS: atom_id res chain seq x y z
N MET A 1 5.55 24.64 12.82
CA MET A 1 4.17 24.35 13.26
C MET A 1 3.36 24.09 12.00
N GLU A 2 2.97 22.84 11.76
CA GLU A 2 2.27 22.45 10.54
C GLU A 2 0.80 22.91 10.63
N ASN A 3 0.35 23.66 9.62
CA ASN A 3 -0.92 24.37 9.64
C ASN A 3 -2.08 23.38 9.41
N ARG A 4 -2.62 22.79 10.48
CA ARG A 4 -3.70 21.77 10.45
C ARG A 4 -5.03 22.26 9.85
N GLN A 5 -5.12 23.53 9.46
CA GLN A 5 -6.30 24.09 8.81
C GLN A 5 -6.34 23.84 7.30
N ASP A 6 -5.19 23.62 6.63
CA ASP A 6 -5.15 23.48 5.17
C ASP A 6 -5.68 22.12 4.68
N SER A 7 -5.36 21.02 5.38
CA SER A 7 -5.72 19.68 4.93
C SER A 7 -7.21 19.37 4.97
N ARG A 8 -8.01 20.12 5.75
CA ARG A 8 -9.48 19.94 5.79
C ARG A 8 -10.18 20.48 4.55
N ASN A 9 -9.58 21.45 3.87
CA ASN A 9 -10.19 22.09 2.69
C ASN A 9 -9.77 21.44 1.36
N LEU A 10 -8.66 20.68 1.32
CA LEU A 10 -8.19 20.03 0.09
C LEU A 10 -9.16 18.96 -0.45
N PHE A 11 -9.99 18.38 0.43
CA PHE A 11 -10.87 17.26 0.10
C PHE A 11 -12.38 17.59 0.21
N SER A 12 -12.73 18.86 0.44
CA SER A 12 -14.09 19.30 0.81
C SER A 12 -15.12 19.29 -0.35
N GLY A 13 -14.76 18.78 -1.53
CA GLY A 13 -15.64 18.69 -2.70
C GLY A 13 -16.36 17.34 -2.90
N GLY A 14 -16.16 16.36 -2.01
CA GLY A 14 -16.94 15.11 -1.99
C GLY A 14 -16.71 14.10 -3.12
N LYS A 15 -15.78 14.35 -4.05
CA LYS A 15 -15.48 13.43 -5.16
C LYS A 15 -14.40 12.39 -4.86
N ILE A 16 -13.65 12.58 -3.78
CA ILE A 16 -12.62 11.66 -3.33
C ILE A 16 -13.24 10.78 -2.26
N SER A 17 -13.04 9.47 -2.34
CA SER A 17 -13.64 8.49 -1.41
C SER A 17 -12.61 7.71 -0.61
N TRP A 18 -11.34 7.72 -1.04
CA TRP A 18 -10.25 7.00 -0.39
C TRP A 18 -8.90 7.69 -0.60
N ILE A 19 -7.96 7.40 0.28
CA ILE A 19 -6.58 7.90 0.26
C ILE A 19 -5.60 6.79 0.64
N TYR A 20 -4.36 6.94 0.20
CA TYR A 20 -3.20 6.15 0.64
C TYR A 20 -1.98 7.07 0.69
N ASN A 21 -0.89 6.63 1.32
CA ASN A 21 0.30 7.46 1.56
C ASN A 21 1.61 6.65 1.44
N TRP A 22 1.62 5.57 0.65
CA TRP A 22 2.76 4.65 0.50
C TRP A 22 3.22 3.96 1.80
N SER A 23 2.36 3.93 2.82
CA SER A 23 2.69 3.41 4.14
C SER A 23 1.58 2.52 4.70
N PRO A 24 1.90 1.61 5.64
CA PRO A 24 0.87 0.96 6.44
C PRO A 24 0.18 1.95 7.41
N TYR A 25 0.85 3.04 7.79
CA TYR A 25 0.37 3.94 8.84
C TYR A 25 -0.68 4.92 8.35
N LYS A 26 -1.82 4.93 9.03
CA LYS A 26 -2.99 5.72 8.66
C LYS A 26 -2.74 7.22 8.66
N THR A 27 -3.04 7.87 7.53
CA THR A 27 -3.32 9.30 7.50
C THR A 27 -4.79 9.54 7.82
N ASN A 28 -5.07 10.28 8.89
CA ASN A 28 -6.44 10.58 9.31
C ASN A 28 -6.99 11.78 8.54
N VAL A 29 -7.85 11.50 7.55
CA VAL A 29 -8.66 12.51 6.87
C VAL A 29 -10.14 12.21 7.15
N SER A 30 -10.86 13.21 7.67
CA SER A 30 -12.26 13.07 8.05
C SER A 30 -13.11 12.65 6.85
N GLY A 31 -13.94 11.62 7.02
CA GLY A 31 -14.83 11.12 5.97
C GLY A 31 -14.16 10.33 4.85
N MET A 32 -12.85 10.08 4.89
CA MET A 32 -12.12 9.32 3.86
C MET A 32 -11.75 7.92 4.35
N GLU A 33 -11.86 6.93 3.44
CA GLU A 33 -11.29 5.61 3.65
C GLU A 33 -9.77 5.66 3.48
N PHE A 34 -9.01 5.12 4.45
CA PHE A 34 -7.57 4.97 4.30
C PHE A 34 -7.24 3.55 3.84
N VAL A 35 -6.42 3.44 2.80
CA VAL A 35 -5.97 2.19 2.21
C VAL A 35 -4.47 2.00 2.53
N PRO A 36 -4.10 1.08 3.44
CA PRO A 36 -2.71 0.85 3.80
C PRO A 36 -1.97 0.12 2.67
N MET A 37 -0.68 0.39 2.56
CA MET A 37 0.21 -0.21 1.57
C MET A 37 1.36 -0.94 2.26
N LEU A 38 1.63 -2.18 1.84
CA LEU A 38 2.91 -2.82 2.12
C LEU A 38 3.90 -2.36 1.05
N TRP A 39 4.67 -1.31 1.33
CA TRP A 39 5.58 -0.75 0.33
C TRP A 39 6.67 -1.73 -0.10
N SER A 40 7.33 -2.37 0.87
CA SER A 40 8.32 -3.45 0.70
C SER A 40 8.38 -4.33 1.95
N THR A 41 9.13 -5.43 1.91
CA THR A 41 9.57 -6.19 3.11
C THR A 41 11.09 -6.20 3.28
N ASN A 42 11.78 -5.33 2.54
CA ASN A 42 13.21 -5.06 2.67
C ASN A 42 13.43 -3.57 2.98
N LYS A 43 14.68 -3.10 2.97
CA LYS A 43 15.02 -1.67 3.14
C LYS A 43 14.41 -1.01 4.39
N GLY A 44 14.26 -1.77 5.47
CA GLY A 44 13.71 -1.28 6.75
C GLY A 44 12.18 -1.31 6.84
N HIS A 45 11.46 -1.81 5.83
CA HIS A 45 10.02 -2.03 5.90
C HIS A 45 9.70 -3.36 6.56
N ASP A 46 8.71 -3.34 7.47
CA ASP A 46 8.35 -4.49 8.30
C ASP A 46 6.95 -5.00 7.92
N GLY A 47 6.90 -6.21 7.36
CA GLY A 47 5.64 -6.86 6.98
C GLY A 47 4.73 -7.18 8.17
N ASN A 48 5.28 -7.42 9.37
CA ASN A 48 4.47 -7.65 10.56
C ASN A 48 3.79 -6.36 11.04
N LYS A 49 4.47 -5.21 10.92
CA LYS A 49 3.85 -3.92 11.20
C LYS A 49 2.74 -3.63 10.20
N PHE A 50 2.95 -3.92 8.91
CA PHE A 50 1.87 -3.84 7.93
C PHE A 50 0.68 -4.71 8.34
N LEU A 51 0.88 -5.99 8.69
CA LEU A 51 -0.18 -6.87 9.14
C LEU A 51 -0.96 -6.31 10.33
N ALA A 52 -0.27 -5.66 11.28
CA ALA A 52 -0.92 -5.06 12.45
C ALA A 52 -1.80 -3.86 12.08
N GLU A 53 -1.28 -2.94 11.27
CA GLU A 53 -1.98 -1.72 10.84
C GLU A 53 -3.12 -2.01 9.84
N ALA A 54 -2.98 -3.06 9.04
CA ALA A 54 -3.91 -3.41 7.98
C ALA A 54 -5.16 -4.19 8.46
N LYS A 55 -5.22 -4.60 9.73
CA LYS A 55 -6.37 -5.32 10.28
C LYS A 55 -7.65 -4.50 10.14
N GLY A 56 -8.70 -5.13 9.60
CA GLY A 56 -10.01 -4.49 9.41
C GLY A 56 -10.10 -3.50 8.25
N ALA A 57 -9.04 -3.29 7.47
CA ALA A 57 -9.12 -2.53 6.23
C ALA A 57 -9.92 -3.29 5.17
N LYS A 58 -10.74 -2.57 4.38
CA LYS A 58 -11.55 -3.17 3.31
C LYS A 58 -10.76 -3.39 2.03
N VAL A 59 -9.72 -2.60 1.82
CA VAL A 59 -8.81 -2.64 0.67
C VAL A 59 -7.39 -2.45 1.18
N LEU A 60 -6.44 -3.12 0.53
CA LEU A 60 -5.02 -3.05 0.83
C LEU A 60 -4.23 -2.93 -0.48
N LEU A 61 -3.10 -2.24 -0.47
CA LEU A 61 -2.20 -2.15 -1.62
C LEU A 61 -0.93 -2.99 -1.40
N GLY A 62 -0.47 -3.62 -2.48
CA GLY A 62 0.75 -4.41 -2.51
C GLY A 62 2.02 -3.57 -2.69
N LEU A 63 3.11 -4.27 -2.99
CA LEU A 63 4.47 -3.73 -3.09
C LEU A 63 4.61 -2.58 -4.11
N ASN A 64 5.39 -1.56 -3.78
CA ASN A 64 5.55 -0.36 -4.61
C ASN A 64 6.69 -0.49 -5.61
N GLU A 65 6.37 -0.52 -6.90
CA GLU A 65 7.31 -0.57 -8.02
C GLU A 65 8.45 -1.60 -7.80
N PRO A 66 8.12 -2.88 -7.57
CA PRO A 66 9.08 -3.86 -7.09
C PRO A 66 10.27 -4.10 -8.04
N LYS A 67 10.10 -3.85 -9.34
CA LYS A 67 11.22 -3.94 -10.31
C LYS A 67 12.27 -2.84 -10.12
N ARG A 68 11.91 -1.67 -9.60
CA ARG A 68 12.77 -0.49 -9.55
C ARG A 68 13.73 -0.54 -8.36
N ALA A 69 15.02 -0.35 -8.63
CA ALA A 69 16.09 -0.44 -7.63
C ALA A 69 16.02 0.68 -6.57
N ASP A 70 15.47 1.85 -6.92
CA ASP A 70 15.23 2.98 -6.02
C ASP A 70 13.92 2.84 -5.22
N GLN A 71 13.09 1.85 -5.53
CA GLN A 71 11.77 1.61 -4.90
C GLN A 71 11.80 0.31 -4.09
N ALA A 72 10.75 -0.51 -4.09
CA ALA A 72 10.74 -1.73 -3.27
C ALA A 72 11.86 -2.71 -3.64
N SER A 73 12.31 -2.71 -4.90
CA SER A 73 13.49 -3.47 -5.35
C SER A 73 13.46 -4.93 -4.91
N MET A 74 12.45 -5.67 -5.36
CA MET A 74 12.22 -7.07 -5.05
C MET A 74 12.08 -7.86 -6.35
N ASP A 75 12.77 -9.01 -6.45
CA ASP A 75 12.51 -9.95 -7.53
C ASP A 75 11.10 -10.57 -7.40
N PRO A 76 10.52 -11.10 -8.50
CA PRO A 76 9.17 -11.66 -8.47
C PRO A 76 8.97 -12.77 -7.43
N ALA A 77 9.96 -13.64 -7.24
CA ALA A 77 9.86 -14.76 -6.30
C ALA A 77 9.82 -14.28 -4.84
N LEU A 78 10.66 -13.30 -4.50
CA LEU A 78 10.68 -12.66 -3.19
C LEU A 78 9.37 -11.90 -2.92
N ALA A 79 8.90 -11.14 -3.91
CA ALA A 79 7.65 -10.40 -3.81
C ALA A 79 6.43 -11.31 -3.64
N ALA A 80 6.36 -12.42 -4.38
CA ALA A 80 5.29 -13.40 -4.24
C ALA A 80 5.28 -14.04 -2.84
N ARG A 81 6.45 -14.37 -2.28
CA ARG A 81 6.55 -14.88 -0.90
C ARG A 81 6.07 -13.84 0.11
N ALA A 82 6.52 -12.59 -0.02
CA ALA A 82 6.10 -11.50 0.85
C ALA A 82 4.58 -11.24 0.78
N TRP A 83 4.02 -11.23 -0.44
CA TRP A 83 2.58 -11.03 -0.65
C TRP A 83 1.76 -12.16 0.01
N LYS A 84 2.17 -13.42 -0.18
CA LYS A 84 1.52 -14.58 0.47
C LYS A 84 1.65 -14.54 1.99
N GLN A 85 2.78 -14.07 2.52
CA GLN A 85 3.01 -14.03 3.96
C GLN A 85 2.24 -12.90 4.66
N TYR A 86 2.18 -11.71 4.05
CA TYR A 86 1.73 -10.51 4.73
C TYR A 86 0.41 -9.93 4.19
N ILE A 87 0.04 -10.20 2.93
CA ILE A 87 -1.18 -9.64 2.32
C ILE A 87 -2.27 -10.71 2.20
N GLU A 88 -1.95 -11.89 1.69
CA GLU A 88 -2.92 -12.98 1.50
C GLU A 88 -3.76 -13.33 2.75
N PRO A 89 -3.19 -13.39 3.98
CA PRO A 89 -3.96 -13.76 5.16
C PRO A 89 -5.11 -12.79 5.47
N LEU A 90 -5.01 -11.53 5.02
CA LEU A 90 -6.03 -10.52 5.24
C LEU A 90 -7.30 -10.75 4.38
N ARG A 91 -7.23 -11.63 3.36
CA ARG A 91 -8.41 -12.09 2.62
C ARG A 91 -9.44 -12.77 3.54
N ALA A 92 -8.98 -13.52 4.54
CA ALA A 92 -9.85 -14.18 5.52
C ALA A 92 -10.61 -13.18 6.40
N GLN A 93 -10.17 -11.92 6.47
CA GLN A 93 -10.85 -10.82 7.17
C GLN A 93 -11.82 -10.03 6.26
N GLY A 94 -11.99 -10.47 5.00
CA GLY A 94 -12.87 -9.83 4.02
C GLY A 94 -12.21 -8.68 3.24
N ALA A 95 -10.90 -8.48 3.36
CA ALA A 95 -10.19 -7.44 2.62
C ALA A 95 -10.04 -7.79 1.13
N ARG A 96 -10.19 -6.78 0.25
CA ARG A 96 -9.76 -6.84 -1.15
C ARG A 96 -8.26 -6.56 -1.24
N LEU A 97 -7.53 -7.43 -1.94
CA LEU A 97 -6.07 -7.42 -1.94
C LEU A 97 -5.54 -6.87 -3.27
N GLY A 98 -4.80 -5.75 -3.22
CA GLY A 98 -4.11 -5.21 -4.38
C GLY A 98 -2.88 -6.03 -4.76
N SER A 99 -2.60 -6.13 -6.06
CA SER A 99 -1.33 -6.60 -6.58
C SER A 99 -0.21 -5.62 -6.23
N PRO A 100 1.07 -5.99 -6.45
CA PRO A 100 2.13 -5.01 -6.56
C PRO A 100 1.79 -3.93 -7.61
N ALA A 101 2.17 -2.68 -7.32
CA ALA A 101 2.02 -1.56 -8.24
C ALA A 101 3.29 -1.45 -9.08
N ILE A 102 3.30 -2.05 -10.28
CA ILE A 102 4.45 -1.99 -11.19
C ILE A 102 4.58 -0.63 -11.86
N ALA A 103 5.79 -0.28 -12.27
CA ALA A 103 6.01 0.84 -13.18
C ALA A 103 5.38 0.54 -14.55
N SER A 104 5.00 1.58 -15.30
CA SER A 104 4.39 1.45 -16.64
C SER A 104 5.35 1.01 -17.75
N SER A 105 6.61 0.70 -17.43
CA SER A 105 7.61 0.24 -18.38
C SER A 105 7.43 -1.25 -18.72
N ASP A 106 8.01 -1.67 -19.85
CA ASP A 106 8.06 -3.08 -20.25
C ASP A 106 8.72 -3.95 -19.18
N GLU A 107 9.73 -3.44 -18.49
CA GLU A 107 10.34 -4.15 -17.37
C GLU A 107 9.36 -4.38 -16.21
N GLY A 108 8.50 -3.40 -15.94
CA GLY A 108 7.44 -3.52 -14.93
C GLY A 108 6.39 -4.55 -15.34
N LEU A 109 5.96 -4.52 -16.61
CA LEU A 109 5.04 -5.52 -17.16
C LEU A 109 5.63 -6.92 -17.12
N ASN A 110 6.86 -7.10 -17.58
CA ASN A 110 7.58 -8.38 -17.56
C ASN A 110 7.81 -8.90 -16.14
N TRP A 111 7.94 -8.02 -15.16
CA TRP A 111 8.07 -8.41 -13.76
C TRP A 111 6.78 -9.05 -13.20
N MET A 112 5.61 -8.66 -13.71
CA MET A 112 4.30 -9.11 -13.21
C MET A 112 3.77 -10.40 -13.87
N GLN A 113 4.32 -10.79 -15.02
CA GLN A 113 3.83 -11.91 -15.84
C GLN A 113 3.83 -13.26 -15.11
#